data_AF-A0A6I5HQ01-F1
#
_entry.id   AF-A0A6I5HQ01-F1
#
_cell.length_a   1.000
_cell.length_b   1.000
_cell.length_c   1.000
_cell.angle_alpha   90.00
_cell.angle_beta   90.00
_cell.angle_gamma   90.00
#
_symmetry.space_group_name_H-M   'P 1'
#
loop_
_entity.id
_entity.type
_entity.pdbx_description
1 polymer ?
#
loop_
_entity_poly.entity_id
_entity_poly.type
_entity_poly.pdbx_seq_one_letter_code
_entity_poly.pdbx_strand_id
1 'polypeptide(L)'
;MTTPGGPAALYPEVAAHGSLAAALRAEAGGRLDGVPVTSARSEPLFHAAVPTALPHREPLVISAWRVERRWHIRGADTFQSLPVLEGGTDQLAQVARAARAWYDGASLADIHAVAPFARPTGRFEVPDRDPVRLTESEWQGLRQEAAGLEYPWAPAYRSLVGAAYAEPALRALYPFTSHWALRFSTATRPALKVVGPCLSAGGDGVFGVGRGLVTGDLGRFATAREAVARAVADLPPGLGPVTLGGSPAATKP
;
A
#
# COMPACT_ATOMS: atom_id res chain seq x y z
N MET A 1 6.38 -8.48 -32.78
CA MET A 1 6.75 -8.00 -31.44
C MET A 1 7.73 -6.86 -31.60
N THR A 2 7.26 -5.62 -31.49
CA THR A 2 8.10 -4.43 -31.53
C THR A 2 8.91 -4.40 -30.25
N THR A 3 10.24 -4.37 -30.35
CA THR A 3 11.12 -4.11 -29.20
C THR A 3 10.62 -2.84 -28.52
N PRO A 4 10.35 -2.83 -27.20
CA PRO A 4 10.07 -1.59 -26.50
C PRO A 4 11.21 -0.62 -26.83
N GLY A 5 10.87 0.57 -27.33
CA GLY A 5 11.87 1.60 -27.53
C GLY A 5 12.65 1.79 -26.22
N GLY A 6 13.95 2.09 -26.31
CA GLY A 6 14.75 2.33 -25.11
C GLY A 6 14.12 3.42 -24.22
N PRO A 7 14.57 3.58 -22.97
CA PRO A 7 13.97 4.51 -21.99
C PRO A 7 13.68 5.92 -22.54
N ALA A 8 14.58 6.43 -23.40
CA ALA A 8 14.47 7.73 -24.04
C ALA A 8 13.33 7.86 -25.06
N ALA A 9 12.83 6.74 -25.60
CA ALA A 9 11.68 6.74 -26.50
C ALA A 9 10.36 6.96 -25.74
N LEU A 10 10.25 6.43 -24.52
CA LEU A 10 9.06 6.62 -23.67
C LEU A 10 9.09 7.96 -22.92
N TYR A 11 10.31 8.41 -22.55
CA TYR A 11 10.53 9.61 -21.73
C TYR A 11 11.61 10.52 -22.34
N PRO A 12 11.37 11.07 -23.55
CA PRO A 12 12.35 11.92 -24.22
C PRO A 12 12.69 13.18 -23.41
N GLU A 13 11.74 13.73 -22.66
CA GLU A 13 11.95 14.89 -21.79
C GLU A 13 12.88 14.54 -20.62
N VAL A 14 12.75 13.33 -20.06
CA VAL A 14 13.62 12.91 -18.95
C VAL A 14 15.03 12.63 -19.46
N ALA A 15 15.15 12.03 -20.65
CA ALA A 15 16.43 11.84 -21.30
C ALA A 15 17.11 13.18 -21.62
N ALA A 16 16.37 14.18 -22.10
CA ALA A 16 16.88 15.51 -22.39
C ALA A 16 17.43 16.23 -21.14
N HIS A 17 16.83 15.99 -19.98
CA HIS A 17 17.30 16.52 -18.69
C HIS A 17 18.30 15.60 -17.97
N GLY A 18 18.61 14.42 -18.51
CA GLY A 18 19.57 13.45 -17.98
C GLY A 18 19.13 12.67 -16.73
N SER A 19 18.04 13.07 -16.06
CA SER A 19 17.46 12.34 -14.93
C SER A 19 16.01 12.75 -14.66
N LEU A 20 15.24 11.87 -14.02
CA LEU A 20 13.88 12.14 -13.61
C LEU A 20 13.82 13.29 -12.58
N ALA A 21 14.79 13.36 -11.67
CA ALA A 21 14.89 14.47 -10.73
C ALA A 21 15.09 15.83 -11.41
N ALA A 22 15.90 15.89 -12.47
CA ALA A 22 16.11 17.13 -13.23
C ALA A 22 14.87 17.51 -14.04
N ALA A 23 14.23 16.53 -14.69
CA ALA A 23 13.01 16.75 -15.44
C ALA A 23 11.85 17.23 -14.56
N LEU A 24 11.69 16.64 -13.36
CA LEU A 24 10.70 17.08 -12.38
C LEU A 24 10.90 18.53 -11.97
N ARG A 25 12.15 18.98 -11.76
CA ARG A 25 12.45 20.37 -11.40
C ARG A 25 12.15 21.33 -12.55
N ALA A 26 12.53 20.97 -13.78
CA ALA A 26 12.24 21.78 -14.95
C ALA A 26 10.72 21.95 -15.15
N GLU A 27 9.97 20.85 -15.08
CA GLU A 27 8.51 20.84 -15.24
C GLU A 27 7.78 21.55 -14.08
N ALA A 28 8.38 21.56 -12.88
CA ALA A 28 7.79 22.18 -11.71
C ALA A 28 7.64 23.70 -11.82
N GLY A 29 8.36 24.37 -12.73
CA GLY A 29 8.31 25.82 -12.89
C GLY A 29 8.60 26.57 -11.59
N GLY A 30 9.64 26.14 -10.85
CA GLY A 30 10.05 26.72 -9.57
C GLY A 30 9.36 26.13 -8.32
N ARG A 31 8.30 25.31 -8.46
CA ARG A 31 7.61 24.73 -7.28
C ARG A 31 8.51 23.83 -6.42
N LEU A 32 9.50 23.19 -7.04
CA LEU A 32 10.46 22.30 -6.39
C LEU A 32 11.79 23.00 -6.07
N ASP A 33 11.83 24.33 -6.10
CA ASP A 33 13.00 25.09 -5.67
C ASP A 33 13.26 24.87 -4.18
N GLY A 34 14.51 24.59 -3.84
CA GLY A 34 14.91 24.22 -2.48
C GLY A 34 14.49 22.80 -2.06
N VAL A 35 13.74 22.06 -2.89
CA VAL A 35 13.36 20.67 -2.60
C VAL A 35 14.47 19.72 -3.08
N PRO A 36 15.07 18.89 -2.19
CA PRO A 36 16.12 17.96 -2.55
C PRO A 36 15.57 16.70 -3.24
N VAL A 37 15.09 16.85 -4.48
CA VAL A 37 14.73 15.74 -5.37
C VAL A 37 16.00 15.01 -5.82
N THR A 38 16.04 13.70 -5.64
CA THR A 38 17.19 12.84 -6.03
C THR A 38 16.75 11.76 -7.00
N SER A 39 17.65 11.31 -7.87
CA SER A 39 17.43 10.15 -8.75
C SER A 39 18.35 9.00 -8.36
N ALA A 40 17.89 7.77 -8.54
CA ALA A 40 18.71 6.59 -8.27
C ALA A 40 19.92 6.55 -9.22
N ARG A 41 21.12 6.25 -8.70
CA ARG A 41 22.35 6.19 -9.52
C ARG A 41 22.28 5.10 -10.59
N SER A 42 21.64 3.98 -10.30
CA SER A 42 21.51 2.85 -11.21
C SER A 42 20.55 3.12 -12.36
N GLU A 43 19.47 3.87 -12.10
CA GLU A 43 18.36 4.04 -13.03
C GLU A 43 17.78 5.47 -12.98
N PRO A 44 18.60 6.49 -13.31
CA PRO A 44 18.26 7.89 -13.06
C PRO A 44 17.09 8.38 -13.93
N LEU A 45 16.79 7.71 -15.04
CA LEU A 45 15.66 8.04 -15.91
C LEU A 45 14.32 7.47 -15.40
N PHE A 46 14.36 6.45 -14.55
CA PHE A 46 13.16 5.75 -14.10
C PHE A 46 12.79 6.06 -12.66
N HIS A 47 13.74 6.48 -11.83
CA HIS A 47 13.50 6.61 -10.40
C HIS A 47 13.93 7.96 -9.87
N ALA A 48 13.05 8.54 -9.05
CA ALA A 48 13.34 9.70 -8.23
C ALA A 48 12.73 9.54 -6.83
N ALA A 49 13.27 10.27 -5.87
CA ALA A 49 12.76 10.34 -4.51
C ALA A 49 12.75 11.78 -4.01
N VAL A 50 11.74 12.12 -3.22
CA VAL A 50 11.58 13.42 -2.57
C VAL A 50 11.41 13.18 -1.07
N PRO A 51 12.26 13.75 -0.20
CA PRO A 51 12.08 13.56 1.23
C PRO A 51 10.84 14.30 1.73
N THR A 52 10.62 14.26 3.03
CA THR A 52 9.45 14.84 3.69
C THR A 52 9.87 15.48 4.99
N ALA A 53 9.17 16.55 5.36
CA ALA A 53 9.35 17.21 6.66
C ALA A 53 8.80 16.38 7.83
N LEU A 54 7.96 15.37 7.57
CA LEU A 54 7.31 14.57 8.61
C LEU A 54 8.14 13.33 8.98
N PRO A 55 8.54 13.15 10.25
CA PRO A 55 9.45 12.07 10.67
C PRO A 55 8.82 10.67 10.57
N HIS A 56 7.49 10.58 10.46
CA HIS A 56 6.78 9.31 10.34
C HIS A 56 6.57 8.85 8.90
N ARG A 57 6.94 9.67 7.89
CA ARG A 57 6.83 9.34 6.46
C ARG A 57 8.19 8.97 5.87
N GLU A 58 8.19 7.99 4.97
CA GLU A 58 9.33 7.72 4.09
C GLU A 58 9.41 8.81 3.00
N PRO A 59 10.57 8.97 2.33
CA PRO A 59 10.64 9.74 1.09
C PRO A 59 9.59 9.25 0.08
N LEU A 60 8.92 10.19 -0.60
CA LEU A 60 8.03 9.87 -1.71
C LEU A 60 8.85 9.22 -2.83
N VAL A 61 8.52 8.00 -3.18
CA VAL A 61 9.13 7.29 -4.30
C VAL A 61 8.36 7.62 -5.57
N ILE A 62 9.10 8.01 -6.62
CA ILE A 62 8.57 8.30 -7.95
C ILE A 62 9.22 7.32 -8.93
N SER A 63 8.41 6.61 -9.70
CA SER A 63 8.88 5.67 -10.71
C SER A 63 8.20 5.87 -12.06
N ALA A 64 8.95 5.67 -13.14
CA ALA A 64 8.42 5.59 -14.50
C ALA A 64 8.16 4.13 -14.88
N TRP A 65 7.08 3.88 -15.60
CA TRP A 65 6.77 2.58 -16.17
C TRP A 65 7.66 2.28 -17.37
N ARG A 66 7.99 1.01 -17.60
CA ARG A 66 8.96 0.62 -18.64
C ARG A 66 8.34 0.26 -19.99
N VAL A 67 7.03 0.04 -20.00
CA VAL A 67 6.30 -0.49 -21.16
C VAL A 67 5.44 0.57 -21.82
N GLU A 68 4.88 1.48 -21.02
CA GLU A 68 4.09 2.62 -21.47
C GLU A 68 4.50 3.88 -20.71
N ARG A 69 4.19 5.04 -21.29
CA ARG A 69 4.46 6.34 -20.67
C ARG A 69 3.52 6.53 -19.48
N ARG A 70 4.04 6.31 -18.28
CA ARG A 70 3.28 6.51 -17.05
C ARG A 70 4.22 6.70 -15.86
N TRP A 71 3.89 7.66 -15.02
CA TRP A 71 4.50 7.88 -13.73
C TRP A 71 3.69 7.21 -12.65
N HIS A 72 4.36 6.74 -11.62
CA HIS A 72 3.76 6.23 -10.40
C HIS A 72 4.43 6.89 -9.20
N ILE A 73 3.63 7.26 -8.20
CA ILE A 73 4.15 7.71 -6.91
C ILE A 73 3.73 6.75 -5.81
N ARG A 74 4.57 6.63 -4.79
CA ARG A 74 4.30 5.86 -3.58
C ARG A 74 4.82 6.60 -2.36
N GLY A 75 3.90 6.99 -1.48
CA GLY A 75 4.19 7.55 -0.17
C GLY A 75 3.82 6.54 0.92
N ALA A 76 4.76 6.26 1.82
CA ALA A 76 4.62 5.23 2.85
C ALA A 76 5.01 5.75 4.23
N ASP A 77 4.56 5.06 5.28
CA ASP A 77 5.01 5.30 6.64
C ASP A 77 6.39 4.64 6.90
N THR A 78 7.16 5.19 7.82
CA THR A 78 8.53 4.69 8.14
C THR A 78 8.58 3.39 8.92
N PHE A 79 7.46 2.94 9.50
CA PHE A 79 7.46 1.82 10.44
C PHE A 79 7.07 0.51 9.78
N GLN A 80 5.93 0.48 9.10
CA GLN A 80 5.44 -0.68 8.37
C GLN A 80 5.86 -0.67 6.90
N SER A 81 6.38 0.45 6.41
CA SER A 81 6.67 0.70 4.99
C SER A 81 5.46 0.42 4.10
N LEU A 82 4.24 0.68 4.60
CA LEU A 82 3.00 0.47 3.85
C LEU A 82 2.57 1.76 3.16
N PRO A 83 2.04 1.68 1.92
CA PRO A 83 1.63 2.88 1.20
C PRO A 83 0.39 3.49 1.85
N VAL A 84 0.48 4.77 2.22
CA VAL A 84 -0.64 5.61 2.66
C VAL A 84 -1.16 6.48 1.51
N LEU A 85 -0.35 6.66 0.47
CA LEU A 85 -0.66 7.41 -0.73
C LEU A 85 -0.02 6.72 -1.94
N GLU A 86 -0.79 6.51 -3.01
CA GLU A 86 -0.27 5.97 -4.25
C GLU A 86 -1.06 6.46 -5.45
N GLY A 87 -0.50 6.32 -6.65
CA GLY A 87 -1.22 6.66 -7.85
C GLY A 87 -0.35 6.79 -9.06
N GLY A 88 -0.98 6.73 -10.24
CA GLY A 88 -0.29 6.89 -11.51
C GLY A 88 -0.91 7.94 -12.42
N THR A 89 -0.07 8.62 -13.19
CA THR A 89 -0.44 9.69 -14.13
C THR A 89 0.54 9.72 -15.30
N ASP A 90 0.13 10.26 -16.44
CA ASP A 90 1.00 10.58 -17.56
C ASP A 90 1.58 12.02 -17.49
N GLN A 91 1.08 12.84 -16.55
CA GLN A 91 1.43 14.26 -16.39
C GLN A 91 2.53 14.47 -15.34
N LEU A 92 3.74 14.79 -15.79
CA LEU A 92 4.88 15.06 -14.89
C LEU A 92 4.64 16.29 -13.99
N ALA A 93 3.90 17.29 -14.46
CA ALA A 93 3.49 18.45 -13.65
C ALA A 93 2.64 18.07 -12.44
N GLN A 94 1.78 17.06 -12.56
CA GLN A 94 0.98 16.55 -11.45
C GLN A 94 1.88 15.87 -10.41
N VAL A 95 2.86 15.08 -10.87
CA VAL A 95 3.88 14.47 -10.00
C VAL A 95 4.64 15.53 -9.21
N ALA A 96 5.03 16.64 -9.84
CA ALA A 96 5.70 17.74 -9.16
C ALA A 96 4.83 18.40 -8.06
N ARG A 97 3.52 18.53 -8.27
CA ARG A 97 2.58 19.04 -7.25
C ARG A 97 2.49 18.10 -6.05
N ALA A 98 2.32 16.80 -6.30
CA ALA A 98 2.28 15.79 -5.25
C ALA A 98 3.60 15.73 -4.46
N ALA A 99 4.74 15.77 -5.18
CA ALA A 99 6.07 15.79 -4.58
C ALA A 99 6.28 16.99 -3.66
N ARG A 100 5.85 18.19 -4.07
CA ARG A 100 5.94 19.38 -3.24
C ARG A 100 5.08 19.25 -1.98
N ALA A 101 3.82 18.86 -2.12
CA ALA A 101 2.91 18.72 -0.99
C ALA A 101 3.37 17.63 0.00
N TRP A 102 3.95 16.52 -0.50
CA TRP A 102 4.56 15.49 0.34
C TRP A 102 5.78 16.02 1.11
N TYR A 103 6.64 16.80 0.44
CA TYR A 103 7.80 17.42 1.05
C TYR A 103 7.41 18.36 2.20
N ASP A 104 6.43 19.24 1.96
CA ASP A 104 5.92 20.21 2.93
C ASP A 104 5.17 19.55 4.11
N GLY A 105 4.90 18.23 4.04
CA GLY A 105 4.18 17.52 5.10
C GLY A 105 2.68 17.76 5.07
N ALA A 106 2.11 18.10 3.91
CA ALA A 106 0.66 18.28 3.77
C ALA A 106 -0.11 16.99 4.11
N SER A 107 -1.37 17.13 4.53
CA SER A 107 -2.22 15.96 4.81
C SER A 107 -2.46 15.13 3.54
N LEU A 108 -2.77 13.84 3.69
CA LEU A 108 -3.06 12.97 2.54
C LEU A 108 -4.23 13.51 1.69
N ALA A 109 -5.22 14.13 2.33
CA ALA A 109 -6.35 14.77 1.66
C ALA A 109 -5.93 16.01 0.87
N ASP A 110 -5.07 16.86 1.44
CA ASP A 110 -4.57 18.06 0.75
C ASP A 110 -3.68 17.69 -0.44
N ILE A 111 -2.85 16.65 -0.29
CA ILE A 111 -2.04 16.13 -1.39
C ILE A 111 -2.94 15.65 -2.53
N HIS A 112 -4.00 14.89 -2.22
CA HIS A 112 -4.98 14.47 -3.20
C HIS A 112 -5.70 15.65 -3.86
N ALA A 113 -6.05 16.69 -3.10
CA ALA A 113 -6.74 17.86 -3.64
C ALA A 113 -5.89 18.63 -4.67
N VAL A 114 -4.58 18.78 -4.43
CA VAL A 114 -3.68 19.48 -5.37
C VAL A 114 -3.16 18.58 -6.49
N ALA A 115 -3.22 17.26 -6.31
CA ALA A 115 -2.80 16.26 -7.26
C ALA A 115 -3.74 15.04 -7.24
N PRO A 116 -4.92 15.10 -7.91
CA PRO A 116 -5.98 14.09 -7.80
C PRO A 116 -5.60 12.66 -8.20
N PHE A 117 -4.51 12.47 -8.94
CA PHE A 117 -4.00 11.13 -9.25
C PHE A 117 -3.35 10.46 -8.03
N ALA A 118 -2.85 11.23 -7.07
CA ALA A 118 -2.27 10.77 -5.82
C ALA A 118 -3.40 10.45 -4.84
N ARG A 119 -3.76 9.16 -4.73
CA ARG A 119 -4.93 8.70 -3.98
C ARG A 119 -4.49 8.16 -2.62
N PRO A 120 -5.15 8.56 -1.52
CA PRO A 120 -5.02 7.88 -0.25
C PRO A 120 -5.43 6.42 -0.40
N THR A 121 -4.67 5.49 0.20
CA THR A 121 -4.95 4.04 0.08
C THR A 121 -6.08 3.56 0.99
N GLY A 122 -6.64 4.45 1.81
CA GLY A 122 -7.54 4.12 2.92
C GLY A 122 -6.81 3.91 4.23
N ARG A 123 -5.50 3.63 4.18
CA ARG A 123 -4.64 3.67 5.36
C ARG A 123 -4.45 5.12 5.79
N PHE A 124 -4.52 5.35 7.10
CA PHE A 124 -4.18 6.63 7.72
C PHE A 124 -2.88 6.52 8.52
N GLU A 125 -2.27 7.67 8.76
CA GLU A 125 -0.97 7.79 9.42
C GLU A 125 -1.11 7.65 10.94
N VAL A 126 -0.18 6.92 11.56
CA VAL A 126 -0.17 6.66 13.02
C VAL A 126 1.21 7.01 13.58
N PRO A 127 1.49 8.31 13.82
CA PRO A 127 2.83 8.77 14.21
C PRO A 127 3.33 8.23 15.55
N ASP A 128 2.42 7.97 16.49
CA ASP A 128 2.69 7.39 17.80
C ASP A 128 2.90 5.86 17.76
N ARG A 129 2.68 5.24 16.60
CA ARG A 129 2.77 3.80 16.36
C ARG A 129 1.88 2.98 17.30
N ASP A 130 0.73 3.53 17.71
CA ASP A 130 -0.24 2.78 18.49
C ASP A 130 -0.71 1.54 17.71
N PRO A 131 -0.53 0.31 18.24
CA PRO A 131 -0.77 -0.92 17.48
C PRO A 131 -2.25 -1.15 17.16
N VAL A 132 -3.16 -0.62 17.99
CA VAL A 132 -4.61 -0.69 17.75
C VAL A 132 -4.98 0.21 16.58
N ARG A 133 -4.46 1.45 16.55
CA ARG A 133 -4.66 2.37 15.43
C ARG A 133 -3.99 1.90 14.15
N LEU A 134 -2.81 1.29 14.21
CA LEU A 134 -2.16 0.68 13.05
C LEU A 134 -3.00 -0.47 12.47
N THR A 135 -3.66 -1.25 13.34
CA THR A 135 -4.58 -2.32 12.94
C THR A 135 -5.82 -1.77 12.26
N GLU A 136 -6.43 -0.73 12.82
CA GLU A 136 -7.59 -0.06 12.21
C GLU A 136 -7.21 0.57 10.85
N SER A 137 -6.03 1.18 10.75
CA SER A 137 -5.51 1.73 9.50
C SER A 137 -5.35 0.65 8.42
N GLU A 138 -4.81 -0.52 8.77
CA GLU A 138 -4.67 -1.64 7.83
C GLU A 138 -6.04 -2.22 7.43
N TRP A 139 -7.01 -2.29 8.33
CA TRP A 139 -8.39 -2.69 8.01
C TRP A 139 -9.05 -1.73 7.02
N GLN A 140 -8.91 -0.42 7.21
CA GLN A 140 -9.45 0.57 6.28
C GLN A 140 -8.77 0.47 4.91
N GLY A 141 -7.44 0.33 4.88
CA GLY A 141 -6.68 0.09 3.66
C GLY A 141 -7.16 -1.16 2.90
N LEU A 142 -7.29 -2.29 3.60
CA LEU A 142 -7.73 -3.55 3.01
C LEU A 142 -9.17 -3.46 2.46
N ARG A 143 -10.07 -2.79 3.17
CA ARG A 143 -11.45 -2.58 2.71
C ARG A 143 -11.50 -1.68 1.47
N GLN A 144 -10.69 -0.63 1.43
CA GLN A 144 -10.62 0.25 0.27
C GLN A 144 -10.00 -0.45 -0.94
N GLU A 145 -8.92 -1.23 -0.73
CA GLU A 145 -8.32 -2.08 -1.76
C GLU A 145 -9.37 -3.05 -2.34
N ALA A 146 -10.04 -3.83 -1.47
CA ALA A 146 -11.09 -4.75 -1.90
C ALA A 146 -12.26 -4.04 -2.61
N ALA A 147 -12.53 -2.78 -2.25
CA ALA A 147 -13.56 -1.98 -2.88
C ALA A 147 -13.18 -1.50 -4.30
N GLY A 148 -11.89 -1.29 -4.56
CA GLY A 148 -11.36 -0.80 -5.83
C GLY A 148 -11.01 -1.88 -6.86
N LEU A 149 -11.09 -3.17 -6.51
CA LEU A 149 -10.78 -4.26 -7.44
C LEU A 149 -11.84 -4.42 -8.53
N GLU A 150 -11.37 -4.55 -9.78
CA GLU A 150 -12.19 -4.72 -10.99
C GLU A 150 -12.03 -6.10 -11.63
N TYR A 151 -11.78 -7.14 -10.81
CA TYR A 151 -11.67 -8.52 -11.26
C TYR A 151 -12.99 -9.30 -11.11
N PRO A 152 -13.24 -10.36 -11.90
CA PRO A 152 -14.44 -11.18 -11.76
C PRO A 152 -14.65 -11.75 -10.34
N TRP A 153 -13.57 -12.05 -9.63
CA TRP A 153 -13.58 -12.56 -8.26
C TRP A 153 -13.67 -11.45 -7.18
N ALA A 154 -13.59 -10.17 -7.57
CA ALA A 154 -13.60 -9.04 -6.64
C ALA A 154 -14.85 -8.96 -5.75
N PRO A 155 -16.09 -9.27 -6.22
CA PRO A 155 -17.26 -9.29 -5.35
C PRO A 155 -17.14 -10.29 -4.21
N ALA A 156 -16.62 -11.49 -4.48
CA ALA A 156 -16.41 -12.52 -3.45
C ALA A 156 -15.35 -12.07 -2.44
N TYR A 157 -14.21 -11.57 -2.91
CA TYR A 157 -13.16 -11.06 -2.03
C TYR A 157 -13.61 -9.88 -1.16
N ARG A 158 -14.36 -8.93 -1.73
CA ARG A 158 -14.97 -7.82 -1.00
C ARG A 158 -15.95 -8.30 0.08
N SER A 159 -16.76 -9.31 -0.24
CA SER A 159 -17.66 -9.94 0.72
C SER A 159 -16.88 -10.60 1.87
N LEU A 160 -15.78 -11.29 1.55
CA LEU A 160 -14.90 -11.91 2.55
C LEU A 160 -14.28 -10.89 3.51
N VAL A 161 -13.65 -9.84 2.96
CA VAL A 161 -13.05 -8.76 3.76
C VAL A 161 -14.11 -8.06 4.62
N GLY A 162 -15.28 -7.78 4.05
CA GLY A 162 -16.39 -7.15 4.78
C GLY A 162 -16.91 -8.02 5.93
N ALA A 163 -17.10 -9.31 5.70
CA ALA A 163 -17.53 -10.25 6.74
C ALA A 163 -16.50 -10.40 7.86
N ALA A 164 -15.21 -10.48 7.52
CA ALA A 164 -14.13 -10.58 8.50
C ALA A 164 -14.00 -9.31 9.35
N TYR A 165 -14.14 -8.12 8.74
CA TYR A 165 -14.16 -6.85 9.47
C TYR A 165 -15.37 -6.71 10.39
N ALA A 166 -16.53 -7.26 10.02
CA ALA A 166 -17.73 -7.20 10.85
C ALA A 166 -17.64 -8.08 12.11
N GLU A 167 -16.75 -9.06 12.13
CA GLU A 167 -16.54 -9.98 13.24
C GLU A 167 -15.57 -9.40 14.28
N PRO A 168 -16.02 -9.10 15.52
CA PRO A 168 -15.17 -8.46 16.54
C PRO A 168 -13.87 -9.21 16.83
N ALA A 169 -13.89 -10.55 16.88
CA ALA A 169 -12.71 -11.34 17.20
C ALA A 169 -11.61 -11.20 16.13
N LEU A 170 -12.00 -11.12 14.85
CA LEU A 170 -11.05 -10.93 13.75
C LEU A 170 -10.64 -9.47 13.60
N ARG A 171 -11.58 -8.53 13.77
CA ARG A 171 -11.30 -7.09 13.70
C ARG A 171 -10.28 -6.63 14.74
N ALA A 172 -10.23 -7.29 15.90
CA ALA A 172 -9.24 -7.02 16.94
C ALA A 172 -7.81 -7.47 16.58
N LEU A 173 -7.64 -8.28 15.52
CA LEU A 173 -6.35 -8.74 15.04
C LEU A 173 -5.86 -7.88 13.87
N TYR A 174 -4.54 -7.81 13.71
CA TYR A 174 -3.92 -7.14 12.57
C TYR A 174 -4.17 -7.96 11.29
N PRO A 175 -4.92 -7.41 10.30
CA PRO A 175 -5.20 -8.13 9.07
C PRO A 175 -4.01 -8.02 8.12
N PHE A 176 -3.80 -9.03 7.29
CA PHE A 176 -2.88 -8.92 6.17
C PHE A 176 -3.24 -9.92 5.07
N THR A 177 -2.74 -9.66 3.87
CA THR A 177 -2.94 -10.55 2.72
C THR A 177 -1.64 -11.17 2.28
N SER A 178 -1.71 -12.40 1.80
CA SER A 178 -0.64 -13.07 1.05
C SER A 178 -1.30 -13.94 -0.01
N HIS A 179 -0.92 -13.75 -1.27
CA HIS A 179 -1.53 -14.44 -2.42
C HIS A 179 -3.07 -14.29 -2.43
N TRP A 180 -3.58 -13.09 -2.13
CA TRP A 180 -5.02 -12.77 -2.01
C TRP A 180 -5.77 -13.51 -0.90
N ALA A 181 -5.08 -14.27 -0.06
CA ALA A 181 -5.67 -14.92 1.09
C ALA A 181 -5.55 -14.03 2.34
N LEU A 182 -6.67 -13.84 3.04
CA LEU A 182 -6.79 -13.03 4.25
C LEU A 182 -6.28 -13.80 5.46
N ARG A 183 -5.42 -13.16 6.24
CA ARG A 183 -4.76 -13.73 7.42
C ARG A 183 -4.73 -12.72 8.56
N PHE A 184 -4.46 -13.21 9.76
CA PHE A 184 -4.46 -12.41 10.97
C PHE A 184 -3.19 -12.57 11.78
N SER A 185 -2.86 -11.52 12.53
CA SER A 185 -1.72 -11.50 13.41
C SER A 185 -2.02 -10.81 14.73
N THR A 186 -1.37 -11.27 15.80
CA THR A 186 -1.34 -10.59 17.11
C THR A 186 -0.25 -9.52 17.21
N ALA A 187 0.49 -9.28 16.12
CA ALA A 187 1.45 -8.19 16.01
C ALA A 187 1.31 -7.48 14.66
N THR A 188 1.58 -6.17 14.63
CA THR A 188 1.61 -5.40 13.38
C THR A 188 2.80 -5.80 12.50
N ARG A 189 2.91 -5.22 11.30
CA ARG A 189 4.19 -5.23 10.56
C ARG A 189 5.25 -4.39 11.30
N PRO A 190 6.55 -4.61 11.01
CA PRO A 190 7.12 -5.63 10.11
C PRO A 190 7.20 -7.06 10.69
N ALA A 191 7.08 -7.26 11.99
CA ALA A 191 7.26 -8.59 12.62
C ALA A 191 5.92 -9.26 12.99
N LEU A 192 5.21 -9.76 11.96
CA LEU A 192 3.94 -10.45 12.13
C LEU A 192 4.07 -11.72 12.99
N LYS A 193 3.17 -11.88 13.95
CA LYS A 193 2.91 -13.12 14.71
C LYS A 193 1.60 -13.73 14.24
N VAL A 194 1.67 -14.55 13.19
CA VAL A 194 0.49 -15.05 12.48
C VAL A 194 -0.32 -16.00 13.37
N VAL A 195 -1.65 -15.83 13.38
CA VAL A 195 -2.57 -16.66 14.17
C VAL A 195 -3.80 -17.03 13.36
N GLY A 196 -4.43 -18.14 13.76
CA GLY A 196 -5.68 -18.60 13.17
C GLY A 196 -5.53 -19.11 11.73
N PRO A 197 -6.67 -19.47 11.12
CA PRO A 197 -6.68 -19.95 9.75
C PRO A 197 -6.60 -18.82 8.72
N CYS A 198 -6.27 -19.21 7.50
CA CYS A 198 -6.27 -18.40 6.30
C CYS A 198 -7.65 -18.49 5.64
N LEU A 199 -8.18 -17.35 5.16
CA LEU A 199 -9.40 -17.31 4.38
C LEU A 199 -9.11 -16.93 2.93
N SER A 200 -9.80 -17.57 2.00
CA SER A 200 -9.68 -17.27 0.57
C SER A 200 -11.06 -17.13 -0.08
N ALA A 201 -11.11 -16.32 -1.13
CA ALA A 201 -12.29 -16.19 -1.98
C ALA A 201 -11.94 -16.73 -3.38
N GLY A 202 -12.64 -17.77 -3.81
CA GLY A 202 -12.51 -18.32 -5.16
C GLY A 202 -13.29 -17.50 -6.19
N GLY A 203 -12.86 -17.55 -7.45
CA GLY A 203 -13.62 -16.95 -8.57
C GLY A 203 -14.93 -17.67 -8.89
N ASP A 204 -15.14 -18.86 -8.32
CA ASP A 204 -16.39 -19.64 -8.33
C ASP A 204 -17.41 -19.15 -7.27
N GLY A 205 -17.06 -18.13 -6.48
CA GLY A 205 -17.90 -17.64 -5.39
C GLY A 205 -17.84 -18.49 -4.12
N VAL A 206 -16.96 -19.50 -4.07
CA VAL A 206 -16.75 -20.36 -2.90
C VAL A 206 -15.67 -19.78 -2.00
N PHE A 207 -15.89 -19.87 -0.69
CA PHE A 207 -14.95 -19.37 0.32
C PHE A 207 -14.20 -20.54 0.96
N GLY A 208 -12.87 -20.46 0.97
CA GLY A 208 -12.01 -21.47 1.58
C GLY A 208 -11.54 -21.05 2.96
N VAL A 209 -11.43 -22.03 3.86
CA VAL A 209 -10.76 -21.86 5.16
C VAL A 209 -9.71 -22.96 5.31
N GLY A 210 -8.50 -22.61 5.71
CA GLY A 210 -7.46 -23.60 5.93
C GLY A 210 -6.24 -23.08 6.66
N ARG A 211 -5.30 -23.98 6.95
CA ARG A 211 -4.07 -23.64 7.71
C ARG A 211 -2.95 -23.09 6.81
N GLY A 212 -2.97 -23.45 5.53
CA GLY A 212 -2.05 -22.97 4.50
C GLY A 212 -2.66 -21.86 3.64
N LEU A 213 -1.83 -21.22 2.82
CA LEU A 213 -2.25 -20.12 1.93
C LEU A 213 -3.27 -20.53 0.86
N VAL A 214 -3.25 -21.80 0.45
CA VAL A 214 -4.06 -22.34 -0.66
C VAL A 214 -4.77 -23.63 -0.24
N THR A 215 -4.74 -24.00 1.05
CA THR A 215 -5.44 -25.18 1.54
C THR A 215 -6.83 -24.79 2.02
N GLY A 216 -7.85 -25.57 1.64
CA GLY A 216 -9.20 -25.49 2.17
C GLY A 216 -9.47 -26.60 3.18
N ASP A 217 -8.45 -27.01 3.93
CA ASP A 217 -8.48 -28.20 4.81
C ASP A 217 -9.44 -28.06 6.00
N LEU A 218 -9.87 -26.84 6.33
CA LEU A 218 -10.89 -26.57 7.33
C LEU A 218 -12.29 -26.38 6.72
N GLY A 219 -12.39 -26.43 5.39
CA GLY A 219 -13.66 -26.48 4.67
C GLY A 219 -13.76 -25.48 3.51
N ARG A 220 -14.82 -25.68 2.73
CA ARG A 220 -15.30 -24.77 1.69
C ARG A 220 -16.73 -24.37 2.01
N PHE A 221 -17.05 -23.10 1.84
CA PHE A 221 -18.30 -22.49 2.30
C PHE A 221 -18.96 -21.71 1.17
N ALA A 222 -20.30 -21.68 1.16
CA ALA A 222 -21.08 -20.96 0.16
C ALA A 222 -21.09 -19.45 0.45
N THR A 223 -20.87 -19.04 1.70
CA THR A 223 -20.87 -17.63 2.10
C THR A 223 -19.63 -17.21 2.86
N ALA A 224 -19.26 -15.95 2.72
CA ALA A 224 -18.18 -15.32 3.49
C ALA A 224 -18.42 -15.41 5.00
N ARG A 225 -19.68 -15.28 5.44
CA ARG A 225 -20.05 -15.32 6.86
C ARG A 225 -19.79 -16.70 7.48
N GLU A 226 -20.12 -17.77 6.77
CA GLU A 226 -19.86 -19.14 7.24
C GLU A 226 -18.36 -19.42 7.32
N ALA A 227 -17.59 -18.99 6.31
CA ALA A 227 -16.14 -19.11 6.33
C ALA A 227 -15.50 -18.34 7.50
N VAL A 228 -15.97 -17.11 7.77
CA VAL A 228 -15.53 -16.30 8.91
C VAL A 228 -15.92 -16.95 10.24
N ALA A 229 -17.16 -17.43 10.39
CA ALA A 229 -17.59 -18.12 11.60
C ALA A 229 -16.73 -19.36 11.88
N ARG A 230 -16.39 -20.13 10.83
CA ARG A 230 -15.46 -21.25 10.96
C ARG A 230 -14.08 -20.78 11.38
N ALA A 231 -13.57 -19.71 10.78
CA ALA A 231 -12.26 -19.17 11.13
C ALA A 231 -12.16 -18.72 12.59
N VAL A 232 -13.22 -18.09 13.12
CA VAL A 232 -13.33 -17.69 14.52
C VAL A 232 -13.33 -18.91 15.44
N ALA A 233 -14.08 -19.95 15.10
CA ALA A 233 -14.14 -21.18 15.89
C ALA A 233 -12.76 -21.88 16.02
N ASP A 234 -11.90 -21.70 15.01
CA ASP A 234 -10.54 -22.24 14.97
C ASP A 234 -9.47 -21.26 15.53
N LEU A 235 -9.86 -20.09 16.06
CA LEU A 235 -8.91 -19.18 16.71
C LEU A 235 -8.39 -19.75 18.03
N PRO A 236 -7.10 -19.53 18.35
CA PRO A 236 -6.59 -19.81 19.69
C PRO A 236 -7.38 -19.02 20.75
N PRO A 237 -7.68 -19.61 21.92
CA PRO A 237 -8.30 -18.87 23.02
C PRO A 237 -7.30 -17.88 23.63
N GLY A 238 -7.82 -16.81 24.26
CA GLY A 238 -7.00 -15.89 25.05
C GLY A 238 -6.07 -15.00 24.23
N LEU A 239 -6.42 -14.67 22.98
CA LEU A 239 -5.69 -13.67 22.21
C LEU A 239 -5.79 -12.31 22.93
N GLY A 240 -4.65 -11.82 23.40
CA GLY A 240 -4.54 -10.48 23.98
C GLY A 240 -4.64 -9.38 22.93
N PRO A 241 -4.52 -8.10 23.34
CA PRO A 241 -4.51 -6.99 22.40
C PRO A 241 -3.34 -7.12 21.41
N VAL A 242 -3.53 -6.57 20.21
CA VAL A 242 -2.49 -6.51 19.18
C VAL A 242 -1.27 -5.74 19.71
N THR A 243 -0.09 -6.29 19.43
CA THR A 243 1.20 -5.72 19.85
C THR A 243 1.92 -5.08 18.68
N LEU A 244 2.88 -4.19 18.98
CA LEU A 244 3.74 -3.62 17.96
C LEU A 244 4.70 -4.69 17.41
N GLY A 245 4.77 -4.82 16.09
CA GLY A 245 5.66 -5.79 15.44
C GLY A 245 7.07 -5.26 15.24
N GLY A 246 8.05 -5.86 15.90
CA GLY A 246 9.46 -5.51 15.76
C GLY A 246 9.88 -4.39 16.71
N SER A 247 11.19 -4.18 16.84
CA SER A 247 11.72 -3.05 17.62
C SER A 247 11.68 -1.78 16.76
N PRO A 248 11.53 -0.57 17.34
CA PRO A 248 11.87 0.65 16.62
C PRO A 248 13.32 0.51 16.17
N ALA A 249 13.54 0.35 14.86
CA ALA A 249 14.89 0.26 14.33
C ALA A 249 15.65 1.51 14.78
N ALA A 250 16.77 1.32 15.49
CA ALA A 250 17.72 2.37 15.71
C ALA A 250 18.07 2.96 14.34
N THR A 251 18.00 4.28 14.24
CA THR A 251 18.44 5.07 13.09
C THR A 251 19.77 4.49 12.61
N LYS A 252 19.82 3.92 11.40
CA LYS A 252 21.10 3.55 10.81
C LYS A 252 21.92 4.84 10.65
N PRO A 253 23.20 4.85 11.03
CA PRO A 253 24.06 6.03 10.95
C PRO A 253 24.19 6.54 9.51
#